data_AF-A0A3D5PP73-F1
#
_entry.id   AF-A0A3D5PP73-F1
#
_cell.length_a   1.000
_cell.length_b   1.000
_cell.length_c   1.000
_cell.angle_alpha   90.00
_cell.angle_beta   90.00
_cell.angle_gamma   90.00
#
_symmetry.space_group_name_H-M   'P 1'
#
loop_
_entity.id
_entity.type
_entity.pdbx_description
1 polymer ?
#
loop_
_entity_poly.entity_id
_entity_poly.type
_entity_poly.pdbx_seq_one_letter_code
_entity_poly.pdbx_strand_id
1 'polypeptide(L)' 'MSTILVERVLLQMVQIPKHVVIVGAGIGGLSAALRLAHKGVRVTVLERHATCGGKMRTVPSAVGPIDAGPTVLTLKSVFA' A
#
# COMPACT_ATOMS: atom_id res chain seq x y z
N MET A 1 -12.23 -31.81 7.72
CA MET A 1 -10.85 -32.10 8.15
C MET A 1 -9.84 -32.08 7.01
N SER A 2 -10.16 -32.53 5.77
CA SER A 2 -9.17 -32.53 4.67
C SER A 2 -8.88 -31.16 4.03
N THR A 3 -9.79 -30.19 4.08
CA THR A 3 -9.62 -28.87 3.46
C THR A 3 -8.51 -28.03 4.13
N ILE A 4 -8.40 -28.11 5.47
CA ILE A 4 -7.40 -27.37 6.25
C ILE A 4 -5.97 -27.83 5.94
N LEU A 5 -5.79 -29.11 5.60
CA LEU A 5 -4.48 -29.68 5.29
C LEU A 5 -3.98 -29.18 3.93
N VAL A 6 -4.86 -29.12 2.92
CA VAL A 6 -4.51 -28.61 1.58
C VAL A 6 -4.15 -27.13 1.63
N GLU A 7 -4.92 -26.32 2.36
CA GLU A 7 -4.69 -24.87 2.49
C GLU A 7 -3.36 -24.57 3.22
N ARG A 8 -3.05 -25.35 4.27
CA ARG A 8 -1.80 -25.23 5.03
C ARG A 8 -0.58 -25.66 4.22
N VAL A 9 -0.70 -26.71 3.40
CA VAL A 9 0.37 -27.17 2.49
C VAL A 9 0.63 -26.15 1.39
N LEU A 10 -0.42 -25.57 0.76
CA LEU A 10 -0.25 -24.52 -0.25
C LEU A 10 0.48 -23.29 0.31
N LEU A 11 0.13 -22.87 1.53
CA LEU A 11 0.78 -21.74 2.21
C LEU A 11 2.26 -22.02 2.54
N GLN A 12 2.64 -23.28 2.79
CA GLN A 12 4.04 -23.67 2.98
C GLN A 12 4.84 -23.71 1.67
N MET A 13 4.17 -23.96 0.53
CA MET A 13 4.80 -23.98 -0.80
C MET A 13 5.06 -22.57 -1.35
N VAL A 14 4.28 -21.56 -0.94
CA VAL A 14 4.56 -20.16 -1.28
C VAL A 14 5.64 -19.63 -0.35
N GLN A 15 6.89 -19.65 -0.81
CA GLN A 15 7.98 -18.99 -0.11
C GLN A 15 7.69 -17.50 0.00
N ILE A 16 7.46 -17.03 1.23
CA ILE A 16 7.30 -15.60 1.49
C ILE A 16 8.68 -14.95 1.28
N PRO A 17 8.82 -14.00 0.33
CA PRO A 17 10.10 -13.36 0.08
C PRO A 17 10.59 -12.65 1.34
N LYS A 18 11.85 -12.84 1.68
CA LYS A 18 12.45 -12.20 2.88
C LYS A 18 12.54 -10.67 2.73
N HIS A 19 12.68 -10.18 1.50
CA HIS A 19 12.77 -8.76 1.17
C HIS A 19 12.06 -8.45 -0.15
N VAL A 20 11.26 -7.39 -0.16
CA VAL A 20 10.55 -6.89 -1.36
C VAL A 20 10.89 -5.42 -1.58
N VAL A 21 11.11 -5.05 -2.85
CA VAL A 21 11.24 -3.66 -3.28
C VAL A 21 9.96 -3.22 -3.97
N ILE A 22 9.41 -2.07 -3.57
CA ILE A 22 8.24 -1.45 -4.17
C ILE A 22 8.66 -0.13 -4.81
N VAL A 23 8.35 0.05 -6.08
CA VAL A 23 8.63 1.28 -6.83
C VAL A 23 7.38 2.16 -6.83
N GLY A 24 7.50 3.33 -6.20
CA GLY A 24 6.46 4.34 -6.03
C GLY A 24 5.78 4.29 -4.66
N ALA A 25 5.82 5.42 -3.93
CA ALA A 25 5.14 5.61 -2.65
C ALA A 25 3.77 6.29 -2.80
N GLY A 26 3.03 5.94 -3.86
CA GLY A 26 1.60 6.27 -3.98
C GLY A 26 0.73 5.34 -3.11
N ILE A 27 -0.58 5.60 -3.06
CA ILE A 27 -1.51 4.84 -2.21
C ILE A 27 -1.46 3.32 -2.41
N GLY A 28 -1.32 2.87 -3.66
CA GLY A 28 -1.19 1.44 -3.98
C GLY A 28 0.11 0.83 -3.45
N GLY A 29 1.25 1.51 -3.68
CA GLY A 29 2.56 1.06 -3.22
C GLY A 29 2.67 1.04 -1.69
N LEU A 30 2.16 2.07 -1.01
CA LEU A 30 2.10 2.13 0.44
C LEU A 30 1.17 1.06 1.02
N SER A 31 -0.01 0.83 0.42
CA SER A 31 -0.94 -0.23 0.84
C SER A 31 -0.30 -1.62 0.71
N ALA A 32 0.39 -1.88 -0.40
CA ALA A 32 1.14 -3.13 -0.59
C ALA A 32 2.29 -3.26 0.43
N ALA A 33 3.05 -2.19 0.68
CA ALA A 33 4.14 -2.15 1.65
C ALA A 33 3.64 -2.50 3.06
N LEU A 34 2.56 -1.87 3.50
CA LEU A 34 1.95 -2.10 4.81
C LEU A 34 1.48 -3.55 4.96
N ARG A 35 0.82 -4.11 3.95
CA ARG A 35 0.34 -5.51 3.97
C ARG A 35 1.49 -6.51 4.03
N LEU A 36 2.59 -6.25 3.31
CA LEU A 36 3.78 -7.11 3.32
C LEU A 36 4.55 -6.98 4.63
N ALA A 37 4.77 -5.76 5.12
CA ALA A 37 5.42 -5.50 6.40
C ALA A 37 4.66 -6.15 7.57
N HIS A 38 3.32 -6.09 7.55
CA HIS A 38 2.48 -6.77 8.54
C HIS A 38 2.66 -8.30 8.55
N LYS A 39 3.01 -8.89 7.40
CA LYS A 39 3.35 -10.32 7.27
C LYS A 39 4.81 -10.64 7.62
N GLY A 40 5.57 -9.69 8.15
CA GLY A 40 6.98 -9.87 8.53
C GLY A 40 7.97 -9.79 7.37
N VAL A 41 7.52 -9.33 6.18
CA VAL A 41 8.40 -9.13 5.03
C VAL A 41 9.16 -7.83 5.20
N ARG A 42 10.49 -7.84 5.03
CA ARG A 42 11.26 -6.59 4.91
C ARG A 42 10.84 -5.89 3.61
N VAL A 43 10.50 -4.61 3.67
CA VAL A 43 10.10 -3.84 2.48
C VAL A 43 11.00 -2.62 2.31
N THR A 44 11.42 -2.36 1.08
CA THR A 44 12.03 -1.08 0.68
C THR A 44 11.11 -0.40 -0.32
N VAL A 45 10.66 0.81 -0.01
CA VAL A 45 9.86 1.62 -0.94
C VAL A 45 10.77 2.68 -1.56
N LEU A 46 10.80 2.75 -2.88
CA LEU A 46 11.57 3.74 -3.64
C LEU A 46 10.59 4.78 -4.19
N GLU A 47 10.77 6.04 -3.81
CA GLU A 47 9.99 7.17 -4.30
C GLU A 47 10.92 8.22 -4.87
N ARG A 48 10.56 8.78 -6.03
CA ARG A 48 11.35 9.83 -6.70
C ARG A 48 11.09 11.21 -6.09
N HIS A 49 9.93 11.43 -5.51
CA HIS A 49 9.54 12.68 -4.88
C HIS A 49 10.05 12.78 -3.44
N ALA A 50 10.19 14.01 -2.94
CA ALA A 50 10.59 14.26 -1.55
C ALA A 50 9.54 13.78 -0.52
N THR A 51 8.30 13.59 -0.95
CA THR A 51 7.17 13.16 -0.11
C THR A 51 6.46 11.96 -0.73
N CYS A 52 5.86 11.14 0.13
CA CYS A 52 4.97 10.07 -0.31
C CYS A 52 3.56 10.60 -0.67
N GLY A 53 2.67 9.71 -1.11
CA GLY A 53 1.27 10.00 -1.47
C GLY A 53 1.01 9.94 -2.98
N GLY A 54 2.04 10.14 -3.80
CA GLY A 54 1.93 10.12 -5.26
C GLY A 54 0.93 11.16 -5.75
N LYS A 55 -0.21 10.70 -6.30
CA LYS A 55 -1.29 11.61 -6.72
C LYS A 55 -2.08 12.18 -5.55
N MET A 56 -2.13 11.52 -4.39
CA MET A 56 -2.76 12.06 -3.18
C MET A 56 -1.81 13.07 -2.55
N ARG A 57 -1.90 14.33 -3.00
CA ARG A 57 -1.02 15.41 -2.57
C ARG A 57 -1.81 16.70 -2.37
N THR A 58 -1.33 17.48 -1.42
CA THR A 58 -1.87 18.79 -1.09
C THR A 58 -0.78 19.83 -1.37
N VAL A 59 -1.15 20.92 -2.03
CA VAL A 59 -0.24 22.01 -2.42
C VAL A 59 -0.61 23.29 -1.68
N PRO A 60 0.36 24.13 -1.29
CA PRO A 60 0.09 25.44 -0.70
C PRO A 60 -0.64 26.36 -1.70
N SER A 61 -1.53 27.22 -1.19
CA SER A 61 -2.14 28.31 -1.96
C SER A 61 -2.43 29.51 -1.06
N ALA A 62 -2.72 30.67 -1.66
CA ALA A 62 -3.03 31.92 -0.94
C ALA A 62 -4.27 31.82 -0.05
N VAL A 63 -5.18 30.88 -0.34
CA VAL A 63 -6.43 30.68 0.40
C VAL A 63 -6.37 29.46 1.34
N GLY A 64 -5.18 28.89 1.54
CA GLY A 64 -4.94 27.67 2.31
C GLY A 64 -4.50 26.48 1.45
N PRO A 65 -4.17 25.33 2.06
CA PRO A 65 -3.79 24.13 1.33
C PRO A 65 -4.93 23.63 0.42
N ILE A 66 -4.59 23.20 -0.80
CA ILE A 66 -5.53 22.65 -1.79
C ILE A 66 -5.11 21.24 -2.16
N ASP A 67 -6.06 20.32 -2.18
CA ASP A 67 -5.81 18.97 -2.71
C ASP A 67 -5.65 19.03 -4.23
N ALA A 68 -4.43 18.71 -4.69
CA ALA A 68 -4.07 18.65 -6.11
C ALA A 68 -4.09 17.19 -6.62
N GLY A 69 -4.95 16.38 -6.01
CA GLY A 69 -5.08 14.95 -6.19
C GLY A 69 -6.55 14.53 -6.30
N PRO A 70 -6.90 13.28 -5.91
CA PRO A 70 -8.29 12.88 -5.79
C PRO A 70 -9.01 13.73 -4.73
N THR A 71 -10.13 14.35 -5.11
CA THR A 71 -10.93 15.24 -4.24
C THR A 71 -12.28 14.64 -3.84
N VAL A 72 -12.65 13.47 -4.40
CA VAL A 72 -13.95 12.83 -4.18
C VAL A 72 -13.75 11.37 -3.78
N LEU A 73 -14.36 10.99 -2.65
CA LEU A 73 -14.48 9.59 -2.23
C LEU A 73 -15.84 9.05 -2.68
N THR A 74 -15.84 8.26 -3.75
CA THR A 74 -17.07 7.71 -4.34
C THR A 74 -17.58 6.47 -3.60
N LEU A 75 -16.68 5.68 -3.01
CA LEU A 75 -17.00 4.45 -2.26
C LEU A 75 -17.15 4.72 -0.76
N LYS A 76 -17.99 5.69 -0.37
CA LYS A 76 -18.12 6.11 1.03
C LYS A 76 -18.48 4.96 1.98
N SER A 77 -19.31 4.00 1.57
CA SER A 77 -19.67 2.84 2.40
C SER A 77 -18.50 1.89 2.72
N VAL A 78 -17.41 1.96 1.95
CA VAL A 78 -16.20 1.14 2.17
C VAL A 78 -15.23 1.82 3.14
N PHE A 79 -15.28 3.16 3.22
CA PHE A 79 -14.31 3.97 3.97
C PHE A 79 -14.92 4.73 5.16
N ALA A 80 -16.22 4.52 5.44
CA ALA A 80 -16.94 5.11 6.56
C ALA A 80 -16.83 4.26 7.83
#